data_AF-A0A399QC07-F1
#
_entry.id   AF-A0A399QC07-F1
#
_cell.length_a   1.000
_cell.length_b   1.000
_cell.length_c   1.000
_cell.angle_alpha   90.00
_cell.angle_beta   90.00
_cell.angle_gamma   90.00
#
_symmetry.space_group_name_H-M   'P 1'
#
loop_
_entity.id
_entity.type
_entity.pdbx_description
1 polymer ?
#
loop_
_entity_poly.entity_id
_entity_poly.type
_entity_poly.pdbx_seq_one_letter_code
_entity_poly.pdbx_strand_id
1 'polypeptide(L)'
;AASFMGTAPAAAVGDAAGARSGRPVAVFSMVSDLGAIVGPLVAGFLADAFSYPVAFATGAALLLAASAYALLRMPRDERVPAPVAA
;
A
#
# COMPACT_ATOMS: atom_id res chain seq x y z
N ALA A 1 8.91 -7.90 3.69
CA ALA A 1 7.84 -7.11 3.03
C ALA A 1 6.50 -7.30 3.73
N ALA A 2 5.97 -8.53 3.81
CA ALA A 2 4.67 -8.81 4.42
C ALA A 2 4.50 -8.28 5.86
N SER A 3 5.55 -8.33 6.68
CA SER A 3 5.54 -7.82 8.06
C SER A 3 5.33 -6.30 8.17
N PHE A 4 5.77 -5.52 7.17
CA PHE A 4 5.65 -4.06 7.18
C PHE A 4 4.32 -3.57 6.59
N MET A 5 3.61 -4.42 5.85
CA MET A 5 2.33 -4.06 5.21
C MET A 5 1.15 -4.01 6.19
N GLY A 6 1.31 -4.54 7.41
CA GLY A 6 0.20 -4.65 8.37
C GLY A 6 -0.26 -3.31 8.94
N THR A 7 0.66 -2.40 9.29
CA THR A 7 0.32 -1.12 9.94
C THR A 7 0.95 0.09 9.27
N ALA A 8 2.13 -0.05 8.65
CA ALA A 8 2.87 1.10 8.12
C ALA A 8 2.12 1.90 7.05
N PRO A 9 1.40 1.29 6.07
CA PRO A 9 0.68 2.07 5.05
C PRO A 9 -0.52 2.84 5.63
N ALA A 10 -1.29 2.20 6.53
CA ALA A 10 -2.42 2.83 7.18
C ALA A 10 -1.98 3.96 8.13
N ALA A 11 -0.87 3.76 8.85
CA ALA A 11 -0.24 4.79 9.66
C ALA A 11 0.21 5.97 8.78
N ALA A 12 0.89 5.72 7.65
CA ALA A 12 1.32 6.78 6.74
C ALA A 12 0.15 7.61 6.17
N VAL A 13 -0.99 6.97 5.85
CA VAL A 13 -2.21 7.68 5.44
C VAL A 13 -2.78 8.50 6.60
N GLY A 14 -2.74 7.97 7.82
CA GLY A 14 -3.16 8.67 9.03
C GLY A 14 -2.29 9.90 9.33
N ASP A 15 -0.97 9.73 9.29
CA ASP A 15 0.02 10.78 9.52
C ASP A 15 -0.12 11.90 8.48
N ALA A 16 -0.27 11.55 7.20
CA ALA A 16 -0.48 12.53 6.12
C ALA A 16 -1.80 13.31 6.24
N ALA A 17 -2.84 12.72 6.85
CA ALA A 17 -4.14 13.36 7.03
C ALA A 17 -4.27 14.15 8.35
N GLY A 18 -3.36 13.95 9.31
CA GLY A 18 -3.34 14.63 10.60
C GLY A 18 -4.63 14.47 11.41
N ALA A 19 -5.13 15.56 12.00
CA ALA A 19 -6.28 15.54 12.91
C ALA A 19 -7.61 15.05 12.31
N ARG A 20 -7.71 14.89 10.97
CA ARG A 20 -8.92 14.40 10.27
C ARG A 20 -8.68 13.09 9.53
N SER A 21 -7.84 12.22 10.06
CA SER A 21 -7.45 10.94 9.46
C SER A 21 -8.58 9.94 9.25
N GLY A 22 -9.70 10.04 9.98
CA GLY A 22 -10.78 9.04 9.93
C GLY A 22 -11.33 8.78 8.53
N ARG A 23 -11.59 9.83 7.74
CA ARG A 23 -12.17 9.67 6.39
C ARG A 23 -11.15 9.13 5.36
N PRO A 24 -9.92 9.67 5.26
CA PRO A 24 -8.89 9.13 4.38
C PRO A 24 -8.50 7.69 4.68
N VAL A 25 -8.35 7.34 5.97
CA VAL A 25 -8.04 5.96 6.39
C VAL A 25 -9.18 5.02 6.03
N ALA A 26 -10.44 5.43 6.22
CA ALA A 26 -11.59 4.62 5.83
C ALA A 26 -11.62 4.35 4.31
N VAL A 27 -11.32 5.35 3.48
CA VAL A 27 -11.22 5.16 2.02
C VAL A 27 -10.07 4.21 1.68
N PHE A 28 -8.91 4.35 2.32
CA PHE A 28 -7.78 3.44 2.14
C PHE A 28 -8.14 1.99 2.49
N SER A 29 -8.83 1.77 3.62
CA SER A 29 -9.33 0.45 4.01
C SER A 29 -10.30 -0.11 2.98
N MET A 30 -11.28 0.67 2.52
CA MET A 30 -12.25 0.21 1.51
C MET A 30 -11.58 -0.20 0.20
N VAL A 31 -10.56 0.54 -0.24
CA VAL A 31 -9.77 0.17 -1.43
C VAL A 31 -8.94 -1.10 -1.18
N SER A 32 -8.39 -1.25 0.03
CA SER A 32 -7.62 -2.44 0.41
C SER A 32 -8.50 -3.69 0.44
N ASP A 33 -9.71 -3.59 1.01
CA ASP A 33 -10.68 -4.68 1.05
C ASP A 33 -11.11 -5.07 -0.37
N LEU A 34 -11.35 -4.10 -1.24
CA LEU A 34 -11.65 -4.36 -2.65
C LEU A 34 -10.51 -5.13 -3.33
N GLY A 35 -9.26 -4.73 -3.12
CA GLY A 35 -8.09 -5.44 -3.65
C GLY A 35 -7.97 -6.87 -3.12
N ALA A 36 -8.26 -7.09 -1.83
CA ALA A 36 -8.24 -8.41 -1.22
C ALA A 36 -9.34 -9.34 -1.76
N ILE A 37 -10.48 -8.79 -2.17
CA ILE A 37 -11.58 -9.54 -2.80
C ILE A 37 -11.26 -9.83 -4.27
N VAL A 38 -10.88 -8.81 -5.04
CA VAL A 38 -10.71 -8.90 -6.50
C VAL A 38 -9.39 -9.61 -6.87
N GLY A 39 -8.34 -9.45 -6.08
CA GLY A 39 -7.01 -9.98 -6.35
C GLY A 39 -6.97 -11.50 -6.57
N PRO A 40 -7.49 -12.33 -5.63
CA PRO A 40 -7.54 -13.77 -5.79
C PRO A 40 -8.37 -14.23 -6.99
N LEU A 41 -9.45 -13.51 -7.33
CA LEU A 41 -10.29 -13.82 -8.49
C LEU A 41 -9.51 -13.64 -9.79
N VAL A 42 -8.81 -12.50 -9.93
CA VAL A 42 -7.95 -12.23 -11.10
C VAL A 42 -6.78 -13.20 -11.16
N ALA A 43 -6.14 -13.49 -10.02
CA ALA A 43 -5.03 -14.42 -9.95
C ALA A 43 -5.44 -15.85 -10.33
N GLY A 44 -6.60 -16.32 -9.84
CA GLY A 44 -7.19 -17.61 -10.20
C GLY A 44 -7.49 -17.69 -11.69
N PHE A 45 -8.18 -16.68 -12.23
CA PHE A 45 -8.43 -16.59 -13.68
C PHE A 45 -7.14 -16.66 -14.50
N LEU A 46 -6.08 -15.95 -14.08
CA LEU A 46 -4.80 -15.95 -14.79
C LEU A 46 -4.07 -17.29 -14.68
N ALA A 47 -4.20 -17.97 -13.54
CA ALA A 47 -3.65 -19.30 -13.34
C ALA A 47 -4.33 -20.34 -14.23
N ASP A 48 -5.67 -20.25 -14.35
CA ASP A 48 -6.49 -21.15 -15.16
C ASP A 48 -6.30 -20.92 -16.67
N ALA A 49 -6.24 -19.66 -17.09
CA ALA A 49 -6.16 -19.29 -18.51
C ALA A 49 -4.73 -19.37 -19.10
N PHE A 50 -3.71 -19.13 -18.27
CA PHE A 50 -2.31 -19.07 -18.73
C PHE A 50 -1.41 -20.06 -17.99
N SER A 51 -1.12 -19.80 -16.71
CA SER A 51 -0.35 -20.67 -15.80
C SER A 51 -0.07 -19.98 -14.46
N TYR A 52 0.30 -20.76 -13.44
CA TYR A 52 0.71 -20.24 -12.13
C TYR A 52 1.88 -19.23 -12.19
N PRO A 53 2.98 -19.45 -12.95
CA PRO A 53 4.05 -18.46 -13.05
C PRO A 53 3.57 -17.12 -13.57
N VAL A 54 2.65 -17.09 -14.53
CA VAL A 54 2.06 -15.86 -15.06
C VAL A 54 1.23 -15.16 -13.98
N ALA A 55 0.41 -15.89 -13.24
CA ALA A 55 -0.37 -15.35 -12.11
C ALA A 55 0.52 -14.72 -11.02
N PHE A 56 1.65 -15.34 -10.67
CA PHE A 56 2.58 -14.77 -9.71
C PHE A 56 3.38 -13.60 -10.29
N ALA A 57 3.80 -13.68 -11.55
CA ALA A 57 4.56 -12.63 -12.22
C ALA A 57 3.77 -11.32 -12.33
N THR A 58 2.45 -11.38 -12.58
CA THR A 58 1.61 -10.18 -12.60
C THR A 58 1.49 -9.53 -11.22
N GLY A 59 1.30 -10.33 -10.16
CA GLY A 59 1.32 -9.82 -8.78
C GLY A 59 2.66 -9.15 -8.43
N ALA A 60 3.78 -9.78 -8.80
CA ALA A 60 5.12 -9.23 -8.60
C ALA A 60 5.32 -7.91 -9.38
N ALA A 61 4.88 -7.85 -10.63
CA ALA A 61 4.96 -6.65 -11.46
C ALA A 61 4.12 -5.50 -10.88
N LEU A 62 2.91 -5.79 -10.39
CA LEU A 62 2.06 -4.79 -9.73
C LEU A 62 2.71 -4.24 -8.46
N LEU A 63 3.28 -5.11 -7.61
CA LEU A 63 3.99 -4.69 -6.40
C LEU A 63 5.23 -3.85 -6.72
N LEU A 64 5.98 -4.22 -7.75
CA LEU A 64 7.13 -3.45 -8.22
C LEU A 64 6.71 -2.07 -8.72
N ALA A 65 5.65 -1.99 -9.53
CA ALA A 65 5.13 -0.73 -10.03
C ALA A 65 4.63 0.18 -8.90
N ALA A 66 3.89 -0.37 -7.93
CA ALA A 66 3.44 0.36 -6.74
C ALA A 66 4.62 0.86 -5.88
N SER A 67 5.66 0.02 -5.71
CA SER A 67 6.87 0.40 -4.97
C SER A 67 7.63 1.52 -5.68
N ALA A 68 7.79 1.43 -7.00
CA ALA A 68 8.41 2.47 -7.81
C ALA A 68 7.62 3.79 -7.72
N TYR A 69 6.29 3.71 -7.81
CA TYR A 69 5.43 4.88 -7.65
C TYR A 69 5.61 5.54 -6.27
N ALA A 70 5.60 4.75 -5.20
CA ALA A 70 5.81 5.24 -3.84
C ALA A 70 7.19 5.92 -3.70
N LEU A 71 8.26 5.31 -4.21
CA LEU A 71 9.61 5.90 -4.19
C LEU A 71 9.70 7.24 -4.91
N LEU A 72 8.96 7.40 -6.01
CA LEU A 72 8.97 8.64 -6.81
C LEU A 72 8.07 9.73 -6.24
N ARG A 73 7.02 9.37 -5.48
CA ARG A 73 5.97 10.31 -5.06
C ARG A 73 5.94 10.62 -3.58
N MET A 74 6.52 9.78 -2.72
CA MET A 74 6.52 10.01 -1.29
C MET A 74 7.46 11.19 -0.97
N PRO A 75 6.94 12.33 -0.45
CA PRO A 75 7.77 13.43 -0.01
C PRO A 75 8.67 12.96 1.14
N ARG A 76 9.93 13.40 1.14
CA ARG A 76 10.84 13.14 2.27
C ARG A 76 10.60 14.21 3.31
N ASP A 77 10.09 13.85 4.49
CA ASP A 77 9.92 14.81 5.58
C ASP A 77 11.27 15.37 6.04
N GLU A 78 11.36 16.70 6.07
CA GLU A 78 12.39 17.40 6.81
C GLU A 78 12.06 17.24 8.30
N ARG A 79 12.89 16.47 9.03
CA ARG A 79 12.73 16.28 10.47
C ARG A 79 12.74 17.65 11.15
N VAL A 80 11.59 18.09 11.70
CA VAL A 80 11.57 19.25 12.60
C VAL A 80 12.39 18.86 13.85
N PRO A 81 13.48 19.57 14.18
CA PRO A 81 14.29 19.26 15.36
C PRO A 81 13.40 19.29 16.60
N ALA A 82 13.48 18.26 17.44
CA ALA A 82 12.76 18.24 18.71
C ALA A 82 13.11 19.51 19.52
N PRO A 83 12.12 20.21 20.11
CA PRO A 83 12.40 21.35 20.94
C PRO A 83 13.33 20.91 22.08
N VAL A 84 14.51 21.51 22.15
CA VAL A 84 15.45 21.30 23.26
C VAL A 84 14.72 21.76 24.52
N ALA A 85 14.40 20.82 25.41
CA ALA A 85 13.82 21.12 26.71
C ALA A 85 14.75 22.10 27.44
N ALA A 86 14.25 23.30 27.69
CA ALA A 86 14.88 24.34 28.50
C ALA A 86 14.38 24.24 29.95
#